data_AF-A0A9W7I006-F1
#
_entry.id   AF-A0A9W7I006-F1
#
_cell.length_a   1.000
_cell.length_b   1.000
_cell.length_c   1.000
_cell.angle_alpha   90.00
_cell.angle_beta   90.00
_cell.angle_gamma   90.00
#
_symmetry.space_group_name_H-M   'P 1'
#
loop_
_entity.id
_entity.type
_entity.pdbx_description
1 polymer ?
#
loop_
_entity_poly.entity_id
_entity_poly.type
_entity_poly.pdbx_seq_one_letter_code
_entity_poly.pdbx_strand_id
1 'polypeptide(L)'
;MTSSVQKDILNGISGAVNPGEVLALMGPSGSGKTTLLNLLGGRLIQSTVDGSITYNDQPYSKFLKSRIGFVTQDDVLFPHLIVKETLTYAARL
;
A
#
# COMPACT_ATOMS: atom_id res chain seq x y z
N MET A 1 9.15 -21.47 26.01
CA MET A 1 7.86 -20.88 25.59
C MET A 1 8.13 -19.45 25.16
N THR A 2 8.34 -19.22 23.86
CA THR A 2 8.58 -17.87 23.33
C THR A 2 7.23 -17.18 23.16
N SER A 3 6.88 -16.32 24.12
CA SER A 3 5.70 -15.48 24.07
C SER A 3 5.82 -14.52 22.87
N SER A 4 5.05 -14.75 21.81
CA SER A 4 4.94 -13.82 20.69
C SER A 4 4.23 -12.55 21.18
N VAL A 5 4.99 -11.49 21.45
CA VAL A 5 4.43 -10.19 21.83
C VAL A 5 3.74 -9.60 20.60
N GLN A 6 2.41 -9.54 20.63
CA GLN A 6 1.61 -8.86 19.60
C GLN A 6 1.78 -7.35 19.78
N LYS A 7 2.11 -6.64 18.69
CA LYS A 7 2.30 -5.18 18.70
C LYS A 7 1.31 -4.53 17.74
N ASP A 8 0.50 -3.63 18.26
CA ASP A 8 -0.42 -2.85 17.46
C ASP A 8 0.31 -1.70 16.77
N ILE A 9 0.32 -1.71 15.44
CA ILE A 9 1.00 -0.69 14.62
C ILE A 9 0.04 0.43 14.21
N LEU A 10 -1.23 0.09 13.96
CA LEU A 10 -2.28 1.01 13.53
C LEU A 10 -3.45 0.87 14.51
N ASN A 11 -4.00 1.99 14.97
CA ASN A 11 -5.06 2.01 15.99
C ASN A 11 -6.13 3.03 15.61
N GLY A 12 -7.38 2.59 15.50
CA GLY A 12 -8.55 3.48 15.38
C GLY A 12 -8.52 4.44 14.18
N ILE A 13 -8.01 4.01 13.03
CA ILE A 13 -7.89 4.86 11.84
C ILE A 13 -9.20 4.83 11.06
N SER A 14 -9.69 5.99 10.66
CA SER A 14 -10.86 6.15 9.78
C SER A 14 -10.63 7.30 8.83
N GLY A 15 -11.15 7.18 7.60
CA GLY A 15 -11.02 8.20 6.58
C GLY A 15 -11.59 7.73 5.25
N ALA A 16 -11.72 8.68 4.32
CA ALA A 16 -12.16 8.44 2.95
C ALA A 16 -11.40 9.37 2.01
N VAL A 17 -11.32 9.01 0.73
CA VAL A 17 -10.78 9.85 -0.33
C VAL A 17 -11.71 9.77 -1.52
N ASN A 18 -12.05 10.93 -2.09
CA ASN A 18 -12.92 11.01 -3.26
C ASN A 18 -12.09 11.12 -4.55
N PRO A 19 -12.68 10.77 -5.71
CA PRO A 19 -12.03 10.97 -6.99
C PRO A 19 -11.62 12.44 -7.19
N GLY A 20 -10.35 12.67 -7.57
CA GLY A 20 -9.79 14.00 -7.78
C GLY A 20 -9.15 14.64 -6.54
N GLU A 21 -9.25 14.01 -5.37
CA GLU A 21 -8.59 14.48 -4.16
C GLU A 21 -7.16 13.95 -4.03
N VAL A 22 -6.32 14.74 -3.35
CA VAL A 22 -4.97 14.34 -2.93
C VAL A 22 -4.95 14.27 -1.42
N LEU A 23 -4.76 13.07 -0.87
CA LEU A 23 -4.60 12.85 0.56
C LEU A 23 -3.12 12.72 0.92
N ALA A 24 -2.66 13.59 1.82
CA ALA A 24 -1.31 13.53 2.37
C ALA A 24 -1.31 12.88 3.75
N LEU A 25 -0.48 11.86 3.94
CA LEU A 25 -0.27 11.19 5.22
C LEU A 25 1.04 11.67 5.85
N MET A 26 0.97 12.40 6.96
CA MET A 26 2.12 12.99 7.63
C MET A 26 2.33 12.42 9.04
N GLY A 27 3.58 12.36 9.48
CA GLY A 27 3.94 11.87 10.83
C GLY A 27 5.42 11.48 10.95
N PRO A 28 5.95 11.31 12.17
CA PRO A 28 7.36 10.99 12.41
C PRO A 28 7.74 9.60 11.88
N SER A 29 9.04 9.32 11.73
CA SER A 29 9.51 7.97 11.36
C SER A 29 9.00 6.93 12.35
N GLY A 30 8.59 5.76 11.86
CA GLY A 30 8.03 4.69 12.69
C GLY A 30 6.56 4.84 13.09
N SER A 31 5.87 5.93 12.69
CA SER A 31 4.45 6.15 13.03
C SER A 31 3.43 5.26 12.30
N GLY A 32 3.88 4.27 11.52
CA GLY A 32 2.99 3.37 10.78
C GLY A 32 2.53 3.84 9.39
N LYS A 33 3.06 4.95 8.85
CA LYS A 33 2.65 5.47 7.52
C LYS A 33 2.80 4.44 6.40
N THR A 34 3.98 3.86 6.26
CA THR A 34 4.26 2.84 5.25
C THR A 34 3.40 1.60 5.48
N THR A 35 3.10 1.25 6.74
CA THR A 35 2.19 0.15 7.08
C THR A 35 0.76 0.43 6.61
N LEU A 36 0.24 1.65 6.85
CA LEU A 36 -1.08 2.06 6.38
C LEU A 36 -1.15 2.07 4.84
N LEU A 37 -0.13 2.60 4.16
CA LEU A 37 -0.07 2.58 2.69
C LEU A 37 -0.01 1.15 2.14
N ASN A 38 0.77 0.26 2.75
CA ASN A 38 0.82 -1.15 2.36
C ASN A 38 -0.51 -1.87 2.58
N LEU A 39 -1.24 -1.51 3.63
CA LEU A 39 -2.58 -2.04 3.91
C LEU A 39 -3.57 -1.59 2.82
N LEU A 40 -3.61 -0.29 2.50
CA LEU A 40 -4.44 0.28 1.43
C LEU A 40 -4.01 -0.19 0.02
N GLY A 41 -2.75 -0.58 -0.17
CA GLY A 41 -2.26 -1.17 -1.41
C GLY A 41 -2.54 -2.66 -1.54
N GLY A 42 -3.13 -3.31 -0.52
CA GLY A 42 -3.34 -4.76 -0.51
C GLY A 42 -2.05 -5.58 -0.50
N ARG A 43 -0.97 -5.03 0.08
CA ARG A 43 0.38 -5.62 0.12
C ARG A 43 0.76 -6.21 1.49
N LEU A 44 -0.16 -6.22 2.45
CA LEU A 44 0.05 -6.83 3.77
C LEU A 44 -0.04 -8.36 3.66
N ILE A 45 1.03 -9.08 4.01
CA ILE A 45 1.16 -10.53 3.79
C ILE A 45 0.80 -11.35 5.04
N GLN A 46 1.08 -10.83 6.25
CA GLN A 46 0.96 -11.58 7.51
C GLN A 46 0.65 -10.66 8.71
N SER A 47 -0.54 -10.07 8.74
CA SER A 47 -0.99 -9.30 9.91
C SER A 47 -2.48 -9.42 10.09
N THR A 48 -2.91 -9.60 11.33
CA THR A 48 -4.31 -9.50 11.71
C THR A 48 -4.76 -8.06 11.51
N VAL A 49 -5.72 -7.84 10.62
CA VAL A 49 -6.35 -6.53 10.40
C VAL A 49 -7.75 -6.62 10.95
N ASP A 50 -8.08 -5.71 11.86
CA ASP A 50 -9.44 -5.51 12.34
C ASP A 50 -10.04 -4.25 11.68
N GLY A 51 -11.34 -4.28 11.40
CA GLY A 51 -12.05 -3.25 10.64
C GLY A 51 -12.28 -3.60 9.16
N SER A 52 -12.68 -2.60 8.38
CA SER A 52 -13.04 -2.76 6.97
C SER A 52 -12.48 -1.63 6.10
N ILE A 53 -12.11 -1.99 4.87
CA ILE A 53 -11.61 -1.05 3.85
C ILE A 53 -12.37 -1.34 2.57
N THR A 54 -12.92 -0.29 1.97
CA THR A 54 -13.65 -0.36 0.71
C THR A 54 -13.00 0.54 -0.35
N TYR A 55 -13.16 0.16 -1.61
CA TYR A 55 -12.72 0.88 -2.79
C TYR A 55 -13.94 1.05 -3.67
N ASN A 56 -14.48 2.26 -3.77
CA ASN A 56 -15.78 2.54 -4.41
C ASN A 56 -16.89 1.61 -3.89
N ASP A 57 -17.07 1.59 -2.56
CA ASP A 57 -18.07 0.78 -1.85
C ASP A 57 -17.93 -0.75 -2.01
N GLN A 58 -16.85 -1.22 -2.62
CA GLN A 58 -16.54 -2.64 -2.75
C GLN A 58 -15.41 -3.03 -1.81
N PRO A 59 -15.49 -4.18 -1.12
CA PRO A 59 -14.38 -4.67 -0.31
C PRO A 59 -13.16 -4.98 -1.20
N TYR A 60 -11.98 -5.05 -0.57
CA TYR A 60 -10.77 -5.43 -1.28
C TYR A 60 -10.94 -6.77 -2.01
N SER A 61 -10.50 -6.83 -3.27
CA SER A 61 -10.48 -8.04 -4.08
C SER A 61 -9.17 -8.14 -4.84
N LYS A 62 -8.76 -9.36 -5.22
CA LYS A 62 -7.53 -9.55 -6.02
C LYS A 62 -7.55 -8.79 -7.35
N PHE A 63 -8.74 -8.57 -7.92
CA PHE A 63 -8.93 -7.79 -9.15
C PHE A 63 -8.69 -6.29 -8.96
N LEU A 64 -8.90 -5.75 -7.76
CA LEU A 64 -8.60 -4.34 -7.48
C LEU A 64 -7.11 -4.05 -7.50
N LYS A 65 -6.25 -5.07 -7.27
CA LYS A 65 -4.80 -4.91 -7.31
C LYS A 65 -4.29 -4.38 -8.66
N SER A 66 -4.92 -4.74 -9.78
CA SER A 66 -4.53 -4.22 -11.10
C SER A 66 -4.99 -2.78 -11.38
N ARG A 67 -5.87 -2.23 -10.53
CA ARG A 67 -6.37 -0.85 -10.62
C ARG A 67 -5.65 0.11 -9.67
N ILE A 68 -4.76 -0.40 -8.82
CA ILE A 68 -4.01 0.38 -7.83
C ILE A 68 -2.55 0.43 -8.25
N GLY A 69 -2.05 1.62 -8.56
CA GLY A 69 -0.62 1.88 -8.70
C GLY A 69 0.00 2.08 -7.33
N PHE A 70 1.09 1.38 -7.04
CA PHE A 70 1.83 1.52 -5.78
C PHE A 70 3.30 1.76 -6.06
N VAL A 71 3.80 2.93 -5.63
CA VAL A 71 5.21 3.29 -5.71
C VAL A 71 5.86 2.97 -4.37
N THR A 72 6.90 2.14 -4.39
CA THR A 72 7.64 1.76 -3.19
C THR A 72 8.57 2.88 -2.73
N GLN A 73 9.01 2.80 -1.48
CA GLN A 73 9.97 3.76 -0.93
C GLN A 73 11.32 3.72 -1.66
N ASP A 74 11.77 2.52 -2.00
CA ASP A 74 12.97 2.30 -2.81
C ASP A 74 12.57 2.02 -4.26
N ASP A 75 13.30 2.62 -5.20
CA ASP A 75 13.11 2.37 -6.63
C ASP A 75 13.69 1.01 -7.03
N VAL A 76 12.87 0.20 -7.69
CA VAL A 76 13.28 -1.11 -8.23
C VAL A 76 13.30 -1.01 -9.75
N LEU A 77 14.45 -0.62 -10.30
CA LEU A 77 14.66 -0.42 -11.74
C LEU A 77 15.84 -1.25 -12.23
N PHE A 78 15.79 -1.68 -13.48
CA PHE A 78 16.92 -2.36 -14.12
C PHE A 78 17.98 -1.32 -14.50
N PRO A 79 19.21 -1.40 -13.95
CA PRO A 79 20.22 -0.35 -14.10
C PRO A 79 20.76 -0.23 -15.53
N HIS A 80 20.51 -1.23 -16.38
CA HIS A 80 21.00 -1.31 -17.75
C HIS A 80 19.97 -0.87 -18.79
N LEU A 81 18.76 -0.48 -18.38
CA LEU A 81 17.70 -0.02 -19.28
C LEU A 81 17.61 1.50 -19.28
N ILE A 82 17.41 2.09 -20.46
CA ILE A 82 17.03 3.50 -20.55
C ILE A 82 15.55 3.69 -20.19
N VAL A 83 15.15 4.94 -19.89
CA VAL A 83 13.78 5.29 -19.48
C VAL A 83 12.71 4.71 -20.41
N LYS A 84 12.90 4.84 -21.74
CA LYS A 84 11.95 4.32 -22.73
C LYS A 84 11.81 2.81 -22.65
N GLU A 85 12.91 2.09 -22.45
CA GLU A 85 12.92 0.63 -22.36
C GLU A 85 12.23 0.16 -21.09
N THR A 86 12.53 0.78 -19.94
CA THR A 86 11.88 0.49 -18.66
C THR A 86 10.36 0.69 -18.74
N LEU A 87 9.90 1.81 -19.32
CA LEU A 87 8.46 2.06 -19.49
C LEU A 87 7.81 1.07 -20.46
N THR A 88 8.48 0.75 -21.57
CA THR A 88 7.99 -0.23 -22.55
C THR A 88 7.90 -1.63 -21.95
N TYR A 89 8.87 -2.00 -21.12
CA TYR A 89 8.90 -3.27 -20.40
C TYR A 89 7.76 -3.35 -19.38
N ALA A 90 7.60 -2.32 -18.54
CA ALA A 90 6.52 -2.26 -17.56
C ALA A 90 5.12 -2.29 -18.18
N ALA A 91 4.94 -1.67 -19.36
CA ALA A 91 3.66 -1.66 -20.06
C ALA A 91 3.29 -2.98 -20.75
N ARG A 92 4.27 -3.87 -20.98
CA ARG A 92 4.07 -5.16 -21.65
C ARG A 92 3.85 -6.35 -20.70
N LEU A 93 4.12 -6.15 -19.41
CA LEU A 93 3.91 -7.14 -18.34
C LEU A 93 2.55 -6.96 -17.66
#